data_AF-A0A932KQE8-F1
#
_entry.id   AF-A0A932KQE8-F1
#
_cell.length_a   1.000
_cell.length_b   1.000
_cell.length_c   1.000
_cell.angle_alpha   90.00
_cell.angle_beta   90.00
_cell.angle_gamma   90.00
#
_symmetry.space_group_name_H-M   'P 1'
#
loop_
_entity.id
_entity.type
_entity.pdbx_description
1 polymer ?
#
loop_
_entity_poly.entity_id
_entity_poly.type
_entity_poly.pdbx_seq_one_letter_code
_entity_poly.pdbx_strand_id
1 'polypeptide(L)'
;MKFNGFTLIEMLVAVAILGLLAILVIVAINPIQTLAKVRDGSRIHAVGEIGHSLQIYSTNNNSIFVQPAGCPPAGGGSQTWLQCLIEGGEINNIPSVVENSLTTLCTTNVVNGYCYKATQADGTGPIVVYSRLESKSSTDFCPADTAAWAAYSSADGRGGVVCSPSGTSSEPNVGTQVFVK
;
A
#
# COMPACT_ATOMS: atom_id res chain seq x y z
N MET A 1 12.90 58.65 14.85
CA MET A 1 13.67 57.40 14.69
C MET A 1 13.95 57.24 13.19
N LYS A 2 15.21 57.19 12.78
CA LYS A 2 15.62 57.09 11.36
C LYS A 2 15.63 55.60 10.99
N PHE A 3 14.70 55.18 10.16
CA PHE A 3 14.76 53.86 9.53
C PHE A 3 15.78 53.94 8.39
N ASN A 4 16.90 53.22 8.53
CA ASN A 4 17.82 52.99 7.44
C ASN A 4 17.12 52.06 6.44
N GLY A 5 16.73 52.61 5.28
CA GLY A 5 16.11 51.83 4.21
C GLY A 5 17.12 50.88 3.57
N PHE A 6 16.65 49.69 3.20
CA PHE A 6 17.43 48.73 2.41
C PHE A 6 17.85 49.34 1.06
N THR A 7 19.07 49.07 0.63
CA THR A 7 19.52 49.49 -0.70
C THR A 7 18.95 48.58 -1.79
N LEU A 8 18.71 49.13 -2.98
CA LEU A 8 18.25 48.35 -4.14
C LEU A 8 19.23 47.23 -4.50
N ILE A 9 20.53 47.46 -4.30
CA ILE A 9 21.56 46.46 -4.60
C ILE A 9 21.53 45.29 -3.62
N GLU A 10 21.20 45.51 -2.35
CA GLU A 10 21.03 44.43 -1.37
C GLU A 10 19.88 43.50 -1.74
N MET A 11 18.74 44.05 -2.17
CA MET A 11 17.63 43.21 -2.61
C MET A 11 17.96 42.47 -3.91
N LEU A 12 18.70 43.08 -4.84
CA LEU A 12 19.11 42.45 -6.09
C LEU A 12 20.08 41.27 -5.88
N VAL A 13 21.08 41.45 -5.02
CA VAL A 13 22.03 40.38 -4.68
C VAL A 13 21.34 39.29 -3.88
N ALA A 14 20.41 39.63 -2.98
CA ALA A 14 19.68 38.66 -2.19
C ALA A 14 18.83 37.71 -3.06
N VAL A 15 18.05 38.25 -4.01
CA VAL A 15 17.23 37.39 -4.89
C VAL A 15 18.09 36.54 -5.84
N ALA A 16 19.26 37.04 -6.26
CA ALA A 16 20.21 36.28 -7.06
C ALA A 16 20.77 35.07 -6.27
N ILE A 17 21.17 35.29 -5.01
CA ILE A 17 21.66 34.22 -4.13
C ILE A 17 20.54 33.23 -3.80
N LEU A 18 19.33 33.71 -3.49
CA LEU A 18 18.17 32.84 -3.22
C LEU A 18 17.82 31.97 -4.43
N GLY A 19 17.88 32.52 -5.64
CA GLY A 19 17.67 31.76 -6.88
C GLY A 19 18.71 30.65 -7.06
N LEU A 20 19.99 30.94 -6.81
CA LEU A 20 21.06 29.94 -6.92
C LEU A 20 20.89 28.81 -5.89
N LEU A 21 20.60 29.16 -4.62
CA LEU A 21 20.40 28.18 -3.56
C LEU A 21 19.18 27.28 -3.83
N ALA A 22 18.09 27.84 -4.35
CA ALA A 22 16.89 27.08 -4.67
C ALA A 22 17.15 25.97 -5.71
N ILE A 23 17.96 26.24 -6.74
CA ILE A 23 18.32 25.24 -7.76
C ILE A 23 19.10 24.07 -7.13
N LEU A 24 20.08 24.37 -6.27
CA LEU A 24 20.88 23.33 -5.60
C LEU A 24 20.02 22.42 -4.71
N VAL A 25 19.05 22.99 -3.99
CA VAL A 25 18.15 22.22 -3.12
C VAL A 25 17.24 21.27 -3.92
N ILE A 26 16.71 21.72 -5.06
CA ILE A 26 15.83 20.89 -5.90
C ILE A 26 16.58 19.68 -6.47
N VAL A 27 17.86 19.83 -6.83
CA VAL A 27 18.68 18.71 -7.32
C VAL A 27 18.98 17.70 -6.20
N ALA A 28 19.09 18.17 -4.95
CA ALA A 28 19.37 17.31 -3.80
C ALA A 28 18.15 16.48 -3.36
N ILE A 29 16.93 17.00 -3.50
CA ILE A 29 15.69 16.28 -3.18
C ILE A 29 15.29 15.49 -4.42
N ASN A 30 15.09 14.17 -4.30
CA ASN A 30 14.50 13.39 -5.38
C ASN A 30 12.96 13.38 -5.21
N PRO A 31 12.22 14.33 -5.84
CA PRO A 31 10.78 14.48 -5.60
C PRO A 31 10.00 13.22 -5.98
N ILE A 32 10.47 12.49 -6.99
CA ILE A 32 9.86 11.26 -7.48
C ILE A 32 9.87 10.19 -6.37
N GLN A 33 10.98 10.04 -5.65
CA GLN A 33 11.09 9.08 -4.57
C GLN A 33 10.26 9.47 -3.34
N THR A 34 10.18 10.77 -3.03
CA THR A 34 9.32 11.26 -1.95
C THR A 34 7.85 10.96 -2.24
N LEU A 35 7.39 11.18 -3.47
CA LEU A 35 6.03 10.84 -3.88
C LEU A 35 5.78 9.34 -3.81
N ALA A 36 6.70 8.52 -4.33
CA ALA A 36 6.59 7.06 -4.24
C ALA A 36 6.48 6.58 -2.79
N LYS A 37 7.25 7.18 -1.86
CA LYS A 37 7.20 6.85 -0.43
C LYS A 37 5.85 7.17 0.20
N VAL A 38 5.23 8.30 -0.16
CA VAL A 38 3.89 8.67 0.34
C VAL A 38 2.85 7.66 -0.14
N ARG A 39 2.89 7.30 -1.43
CA ARG A 39 1.98 6.31 -2.02
C ARG A 39 2.13 4.93 -1.39
N ASP A 40 3.36 4.48 -1.19
CA ASP A 40 3.66 3.24 -0.48
C ASP A 40 3.11 3.27 0.96
N GLY A 41 3.27 4.40 1.66
CA GLY A 41 2.69 4.60 3.00
C GLY A 41 1.17 4.45 3.01
N SER A 42 0.48 5.03 2.03
CA SER A 42 -0.98 4.85 1.87
C SER A 42 -1.36 3.40 1.58
N ARG A 43 -0.58 2.67 0.76
CA ARG A 43 -0.84 1.24 0.48
C ARG A 43 -0.61 0.36 1.71
N ILE A 44 0.46 0.59 2.46
CA ILE A 44 0.75 -0.16 3.70
C ILE A 44 -0.38 0.03 4.70
N HIS A 45 -0.82 1.28 4.89
CA HIS A 45 -1.97 1.59 5.76
C HIS A 45 -3.24 0.90 5.27
N ALA A 46 -3.59 1.04 3.98
CA ALA A 46 -4.79 0.43 3.42
C ALA A 46 -4.78 -1.11 3.52
N VAL A 47 -3.65 -1.77 3.24
CA VAL A 47 -3.51 -3.23 3.42
C VAL A 47 -3.67 -3.64 4.88
N GLY A 48 -3.14 -2.86 5.82
CA GLY A 48 -3.34 -3.09 7.25
C GLY A 48 -4.80 -3.01 7.65
N GLU A 49 -5.50 -1.94 7.28
CA GLU A 49 -6.94 -1.74 7.55
C GLU A 49 -7.80 -2.87 6.94
N ILE A 50 -7.52 -3.25 5.68
CA ILE A 50 -8.20 -4.37 5.03
C ILE A 50 -7.92 -5.69 5.75
N GLY A 51 -6.68 -5.91 6.18
CA GLY A 51 -6.31 -7.09 6.96
C GLY A 51 -7.05 -7.20 8.30
N HIS A 52 -7.12 -6.08 9.03
CA HIS A 52 -7.85 -6.01 10.30
C HIS A 52 -9.36 -6.24 10.12
N SER A 53 -9.97 -5.64 9.10
CA SER A 53 -11.38 -5.89 8.79
C SER A 53 -11.67 -7.33 8.40
N LEU A 54 -10.78 -7.99 7.64
CA LEU A 54 -10.89 -9.44 7.36
C LEU A 54 -10.81 -10.28 8.64
N GLN A 55 -9.98 -9.88 9.60
CA GLN A 55 -9.88 -10.56 10.89
C GLN A 55 -11.16 -10.39 11.72
N ILE A 56 -11.77 -9.20 11.70
CA ILE A 56 -13.07 -8.94 12.34
C ILE A 56 -14.16 -9.77 11.66
N TYR A 57 -14.21 -9.78 10.33
CA TYR A 57 -15.14 -10.60 9.55
C TYR A 57 -15.05 -12.06 9.96
N SER A 58 -13.84 -12.62 9.99
CA SER A 58 -13.61 -14.02 10.39
C SER A 58 -14.08 -14.31 11.82
N THR A 59 -13.89 -13.36 12.73
CA THR A 59 -14.37 -13.47 14.11
C THR A 59 -15.91 -13.54 14.17
N ASN A 60 -16.60 -12.78 13.32
CA ASN A 60 -18.06 -12.76 13.23
C ASN A 60 -18.64 -13.98 12.47
N ASN A 61 -17.83 -14.63 11.62
CA ASN A 61 -18.26 -15.69 10.71
C ASN A 61 -17.62 -17.04 11.07
N ASN A 62 -17.61 -17.42 12.35
CA ASN A 62 -17.14 -18.73 12.81
C ASN A 62 -15.71 -19.11 12.34
N SER A 63 -14.79 -18.13 12.32
CA SER A 63 -13.42 -18.28 11.83
C SER A 63 -13.27 -18.53 10.32
N ILE A 64 -14.30 -18.20 9.54
CA ILE A 64 -14.30 -18.27 8.07
C ILE A 64 -14.03 -16.88 7.52
N PHE A 65 -13.00 -16.75 6.70
CA PHE A 65 -12.71 -15.51 5.99
C PHE A 65 -13.58 -15.35 4.74
N VAL A 66 -13.57 -14.15 4.18
CA VAL A 66 -14.26 -13.90 2.91
C VAL A 66 -13.69 -14.81 1.81
N GLN A 67 -14.56 -15.38 0.98
CA GLN A 67 -14.12 -16.22 -0.12
C GLN A 67 -13.40 -15.39 -1.20
N PRO A 68 -12.32 -15.88 -1.82
CA PRO A 68 -11.61 -15.11 -2.84
C PRO A 68 -12.44 -14.80 -4.09
N ALA A 69 -13.39 -15.68 -4.40
CA ALA A 69 -14.39 -15.47 -5.46
C ALA A 69 -15.45 -14.40 -5.10
N GLY A 70 -15.38 -13.85 -3.89
CA GLY A 70 -16.40 -13.00 -3.29
C GLY A 70 -17.53 -13.79 -2.65
N CYS A 71 -18.55 -13.08 -2.20
CA CYS A 71 -19.72 -13.60 -1.53
C CYS A 71 -20.94 -13.52 -2.45
N PRO A 72 -21.90 -14.45 -2.31
CA PRO A 72 -23.20 -14.30 -2.93
C PRO A 72 -23.97 -13.19 -2.20
N PRO A 73 -24.40 -12.12 -2.89
CA PRO A 73 -25.25 -11.10 -2.27
C PRO A 73 -26.63 -11.67 -1.96
N ALA A 74 -27.31 -11.11 -0.96
CA ALA A 74 -28.66 -11.50 -0.53
C ALA A 74 -29.76 -11.39 -1.61
N GLY A 75 -29.44 -10.98 -2.85
CA GLY A 75 -30.35 -10.85 -3.98
C GLY A 75 -29.88 -11.47 -5.30
N GLY A 76 -28.77 -12.23 -5.30
CA GLY A 76 -28.17 -12.81 -6.51
C GLY A 76 -27.29 -11.83 -7.29
N GLY A 77 -26.07 -12.25 -7.62
CA GLY A 77 -25.03 -11.45 -8.28
C GLY A 77 -23.62 -11.94 -7.93
N SER A 78 -22.58 -11.35 -8.51
CA SER A 78 -21.19 -11.60 -8.13
C SER A 78 -20.61 -10.34 -7.50
N GLN A 79 -20.20 -10.43 -6.24
CA GLN A 79 -19.49 -9.37 -5.54
C GLN A 79 -18.00 -9.66 -5.47
N THR A 80 -17.19 -8.63 -5.26
CA THR A 80 -15.76 -8.83 -4.97
C THR A 80 -15.57 -9.07 -3.48
N TRP A 81 -14.44 -9.65 -3.10
CA TRP A 81 -14.14 -9.94 -1.69
C TRP A 81 -14.10 -8.67 -0.79
N LEU A 82 -13.76 -7.48 -1.31
CA LEU A 82 -13.89 -6.24 -0.53
C LEU A 82 -15.34 -5.77 -0.39
N GLN A 83 -16.20 -6.02 -1.37
CA GLN A 83 -17.63 -5.66 -1.26
C GLN A 83 -18.31 -6.46 -0.16
N CYS A 84 -17.89 -7.72 0.06
CA CYS A 84 -18.37 -8.54 1.16
C CYS A 84 -18.08 -7.95 2.54
N LEU A 85 -16.95 -7.25 2.69
CA LEU A 85 -16.61 -6.55 3.93
C LEU A 85 -17.47 -5.29 4.14
N ILE A 86 -18.02 -4.71 3.08
CA ILE A 86 -18.99 -3.62 3.20
C ILE A 86 -20.35 -4.19 3.61
N GLU A 87 -20.78 -5.28 3.00
CA GLU A 87 -22.05 -5.91 3.33
C GLU A 87 -22.08 -6.47 4.75
N GLY A 88 -20.97 -7.05 5.22
CA GLY A 88 -20.83 -7.48 6.62
C GLY A 88 -20.66 -6.30 7.61
N GLY A 89 -20.43 -5.09 7.11
CA GLY A 89 -20.28 -3.88 7.90
C GLY A 89 -18.90 -3.72 8.56
N GLU A 90 -17.90 -4.50 8.14
CA GLU A 90 -16.53 -4.41 8.66
C GLU A 90 -15.76 -3.21 8.11
N ILE A 91 -16.11 -2.71 6.90
CA ILE A 91 -15.58 -1.47 6.34
C ILE A 91 -16.70 -0.60 5.76
N ASN A 92 -16.57 0.72 5.90
CA ASN A 92 -17.56 1.67 5.36
C ASN A 92 -17.31 2.06 3.90
N ASN A 93 -16.07 1.91 3.41
CA ASN A 93 -15.71 2.24 2.05
C ASN A 93 -14.47 1.46 1.61
N ILE A 94 -14.43 1.07 0.33
CA ILE A 94 -13.26 0.44 -0.28
C ILE A 94 -12.18 1.50 -0.47
N PRO A 95 -10.94 1.28 0.00
CA PRO A 95 -9.84 2.15 -0.35
C PRO A 95 -9.72 2.29 -1.87
N SER A 96 -9.63 3.53 -2.34
CA SER A 96 -9.44 3.80 -3.76
C SER A 96 -8.06 3.32 -4.20
N VAL A 97 -7.93 3.05 -5.50
CA VAL A 97 -6.63 2.72 -6.08
C VAL A 97 -5.67 3.90 -5.89
N VAL A 98 -4.49 3.62 -5.35
CA VAL A 98 -3.42 4.61 -5.26
C VAL A 98 -2.70 4.63 -6.61
N GLU A 99 -2.82 5.73 -7.35
CA GLU A 99 -2.15 5.90 -8.65
C GLU A 99 -0.66 5.60 -8.54
N ASN A 100 -0.15 4.70 -9.37
CA ASN A 100 1.19 4.17 -9.22
C ASN A 100 1.94 4.19 -10.55
N SER A 101 3.26 4.06 -10.48
CA SER A 101 4.13 4.02 -11.66
C SER A 101 4.34 2.61 -12.22
N LEU A 102 3.76 1.59 -11.59
CA LEU A 102 3.88 0.19 -11.97
C LEU A 102 2.76 -0.21 -12.93
N THR A 103 3.09 -1.02 -13.93
CA THR A 103 2.10 -1.55 -14.90
C THR A 103 1.22 -2.64 -14.32
N THR A 104 1.70 -3.33 -13.27
CA THR A 104 0.95 -4.37 -12.56
C THR A 104 1.31 -4.32 -11.08
N LEU A 105 0.29 -4.08 -10.25
CA LEU A 105 0.42 -4.13 -8.79
C LEU A 105 0.38 -5.55 -8.28
N CYS A 106 -0.58 -6.34 -8.73
CA CYS A 106 -0.74 -7.75 -8.40
C CYS A 106 -1.83 -8.33 -9.34
N THR A 107 -1.98 -9.66 -9.34
CA THR A 107 -2.74 -10.40 -10.36
C THR A 107 -3.83 -11.31 -9.80
N THR A 108 -3.76 -11.66 -8.52
CA THR A 108 -4.68 -12.63 -7.91
C THR A 108 -5.84 -11.94 -7.17
N ASN A 109 -7.09 -12.18 -7.59
CA ASN A 109 -8.32 -11.62 -7.00
C ASN A 109 -8.22 -10.09 -6.78
N VAL A 110 -7.83 -9.37 -7.83
CA VAL A 110 -7.50 -7.94 -7.76
C VAL A 110 -8.76 -7.09 -7.57
N VAL A 111 -8.74 -6.19 -6.60
CA VAL A 111 -9.74 -5.13 -6.41
C VAL A 111 -9.02 -3.85 -6.03
N ASN A 112 -9.17 -2.78 -6.82
CA ASN A 112 -8.53 -1.47 -6.59
C ASN A 112 -7.00 -1.52 -6.37
N GLY A 113 -6.30 -2.51 -6.93
CA GLY A 113 -4.85 -2.67 -6.75
C GLY A 113 -4.43 -3.41 -5.48
N TYR A 114 -5.39 -3.95 -4.74
CA TYR A 114 -5.19 -4.88 -3.63
C TYR A 114 -5.52 -6.30 -4.09
N CYS A 115 -4.71 -7.26 -3.70
CA CYS A 115 -4.89 -8.66 -4.02
C CYS A 115 -5.11 -9.48 -2.78
N TYR A 116 -5.77 -10.62 -2.98
CA TYR A 116 -6.21 -11.48 -1.90
C TYR A 116 -6.05 -12.93 -2.26
N LYS A 117 -5.48 -13.70 -1.33
CA LYS A 117 -5.41 -15.16 -1.40
C LYS A 117 -5.90 -15.74 -0.08
N ALA A 118 -6.65 -16.83 -0.18
CA ALA A 118 -7.02 -17.66 0.95
C ALA A 118 -6.46 -19.07 0.74
N THR A 119 -6.20 -19.77 1.85
CA THR A 119 -5.70 -21.15 1.80
C THR A 119 -6.68 -22.06 1.08
N GLN A 120 -7.97 -21.88 1.36
CA GLN A 120 -9.05 -22.62 0.75
C GLN A 120 -10.05 -21.64 0.12
N ALA A 121 -10.67 -22.05 -0.99
CA ALA A 121 -11.64 -21.21 -1.72
C ALA A 121 -12.91 -20.91 -0.91
N ASP A 122 -13.21 -21.74 0.09
CA ASP A 122 -14.35 -21.59 0.98
C ASP A 122 -14.13 -20.53 2.08
N GLY A 123 -12.93 -19.95 2.18
CA GLY A 123 -12.55 -18.99 3.22
C GLY A 123 -11.94 -19.64 4.47
N THR A 124 -11.78 -20.95 4.49
CA THR A 124 -11.19 -21.67 5.61
C THR A 124 -9.67 -21.53 5.62
N GLY A 125 -9.11 -21.26 6.80
CA GLY A 125 -7.67 -21.18 7.02
C GLY A 125 -7.07 -19.79 6.79
N PRO A 126 -5.73 -19.67 6.84
CA PRO A 126 -5.07 -18.38 6.73
C PRO A 126 -5.28 -17.70 5.39
N ILE A 127 -5.23 -16.37 5.43
CA ILE A 127 -5.37 -15.49 4.27
C ILE A 127 -4.20 -14.52 4.21
N VAL A 128 -3.97 -13.98 3.02
CA VAL A 128 -3.03 -12.89 2.81
C VAL A 128 -3.67 -11.83 1.90
N VAL A 129 -3.59 -10.58 2.33
CA VAL A 129 -3.89 -9.41 1.47
C VAL A 129 -2.59 -8.70 1.18
N TYR A 130 -2.39 -8.29 -0.06
CA TYR A 130 -1.14 -7.63 -0.43
C TYR A 130 -1.29 -6.66 -1.61
N SER A 131 -0.34 -5.74 -1.69
CA SER A 131 -0.17 -4.81 -2.82
C SER A 131 1.32 -4.49 -3.00
N ARG A 132 1.75 -4.28 -4.24
CA ARG A 132 3.17 -4.04 -4.55
C ARG A 132 3.60 -2.63 -4.16
N LEU A 133 4.81 -2.52 -3.66
CA LEU A 133 5.47 -1.27 -3.29
C LEU A 133 6.49 -0.87 -4.34
N GLU A 134 6.69 0.43 -4.53
CA GLU A 134 7.52 0.98 -5.61
C GLU A 134 8.63 1.92 -5.15
N SER A 135 8.56 2.44 -3.92
CA SER A 135 9.56 3.38 -3.44
C SER A 135 10.87 2.68 -3.09
N LYS A 136 12.00 3.37 -3.32
CA LYS A 136 13.31 2.88 -2.87
C LYS A 136 13.36 2.60 -1.38
N SER A 137 12.67 3.42 -0.58
CA SER A 137 12.54 3.21 0.86
C SER A 137 11.82 1.91 1.25
N SER A 138 11.11 1.25 0.34
CA SER A 138 10.50 -0.07 0.55
C SER A 138 11.35 -1.16 -0.08
N THR A 139 11.84 -0.93 -1.30
CA THR A 139 12.62 -1.94 -2.05
C THR A 139 14.03 -2.15 -1.50
N ASP A 140 14.65 -1.14 -0.88
CA ASP A 140 16.01 -1.24 -0.32
C ASP A 140 16.07 -2.17 0.92
N PHE A 141 14.92 -2.49 1.52
CA PHE A 141 14.83 -3.52 2.57
C PHE A 141 14.81 -4.95 2.02
N CYS A 142 14.61 -5.09 0.71
CA CYS A 142 14.49 -6.38 0.05
C CYS A 142 15.81 -6.78 -0.65
N PRO A 143 16.20 -8.07 -0.60
CA PRO A 143 17.36 -8.57 -1.35
C PRO A 143 17.25 -8.33 -2.86
N ALA A 144 18.37 -8.44 -3.57
CA ALA A 144 18.39 -8.43 -5.03
C ALA A 144 17.41 -9.47 -5.60
N ASP A 145 16.81 -9.17 -6.76
CA ASP A 145 15.83 -10.00 -7.47
C ASP A 145 14.52 -10.28 -6.71
N THR A 146 14.24 -9.54 -5.62
CA THR A 146 12.97 -9.60 -4.90
C THR A 146 12.20 -8.28 -5.02
N ALA A 147 10.87 -8.38 -4.97
CA ALA A 147 9.97 -7.24 -4.93
C ALA A 147 9.46 -7.01 -3.51
N ALA A 148 9.29 -5.74 -3.14
CA ALA A 148 8.66 -5.33 -1.89
C ALA A 148 7.14 -5.28 -2.02
N TRP A 149 6.45 -5.79 -1.01
CA TRP A 149 5.00 -5.87 -0.95
C TRP A 149 4.53 -5.37 0.41
N ALA A 150 3.49 -4.55 0.43
CA ALA A 150 2.69 -4.41 1.63
C ALA A 150 1.84 -5.67 1.73
N ALA A 151 1.92 -6.39 2.83
CA ALA A 151 1.13 -7.58 3.06
C ALA A 151 0.56 -7.60 4.47
N TYR A 152 -0.63 -8.18 4.62
CA TYR A 152 -1.21 -8.58 5.89
C TYR A 152 -1.43 -10.09 5.86
N SER A 153 -0.94 -10.78 6.89
CA SER A 153 -1.08 -12.23 7.05
C SER A 153 -1.95 -12.53 8.26
N SER A 154 -3.05 -13.25 8.07
CA SER A 154 -3.87 -13.69 9.20
C SER A 154 -3.23 -14.83 9.99
N ALA A 155 -2.25 -15.55 9.42
CA ALA A 155 -1.45 -16.53 10.17
C ALA A 155 -0.57 -15.85 11.22
N ASP A 156 -0.04 -14.66 10.92
CA ASP A 156 0.82 -13.89 11.82
C ASP A 156 0.06 -12.82 12.61
N GLY A 157 -1.21 -12.56 12.27
CA GLY A 157 -2.06 -11.54 12.88
C GLY A 157 -1.55 -10.11 12.68
N ARG A 158 -0.69 -9.87 11.68
CA ARG A 158 -0.03 -8.57 11.46
C ARG A 158 0.15 -8.25 9.99
N GLY A 159 0.27 -6.96 9.71
CA GLY A 159 0.68 -6.43 8.41
C GLY A 159 2.00 -5.68 8.48
N GLY A 160 2.63 -5.52 7.32
CA GLY A 160 3.92 -4.86 7.16
C GLY A 160 4.45 -5.05 5.74
N VAL A 161 5.75 -4.81 5.57
CA VAL A 161 6.47 -5.03 4.31
C VAL A 161 7.04 -6.44 4.28
N VAL A 162 6.83 -7.15 3.19
CA VAL A 162 7.39 -8.47 2.92
C VAL A 162 8.11 -8.46 1.58
N CYS A 163 9.13 -9.31 1.45
CA CYS A 163 9.87 -9.49 0.22
C CYS A 163 9.53 -10.85 -0.38
N SER A 164 9.17 -10.88 -1.66
CA SER A 164 8.93 -12.10 -2.44
C SER A 164 9.77 -12.02 -3.72
N PRO A 165 10.11 -13.13 -4.40
CA PRO A 165 10.88 -13.07 -5.66
C PRO A 165 10.26 -12.10 -6.69
N SER A 166 10.97 -11.80 -7.78
CA SER A 166 10.42 -10.98 -8.87
C SER A 166 10.04 -11.85 -10.08
N GLY A 167 8.78 -11.81 -10.53
CA GLY A 167 8.20 -12.70 -11.55
C GLY A 167 6.66 -12.77 -11.53
N THR A 168 6.05 -13.46 -12.49
CA THR A 168 4.57 -13.50 -12.67
C THR A 168 3.82 -14.35 -11.62
N SER A 169 4.53 -15.08 -10.76
CA SER A 169 3.97 -15.90 -9.68
C SER A 169 4.58 -15.59 -8.31
N SER A 170 5.34 -14.50 -8.21
CA SER A 170 6.18 -14.19 -7.06
C SER A 170 5.53 -13.15 -6.13
N GLU A 171 4.26 -13.38 -5.88
CA GLU A 171 3.46 -12.61 -4.93
C GLU A 171 3.57 -13.26 -3.55
N PRO A 172 3.27 -12.52 -2.46
CA PRO A 172 3.05 -13.13 -1.16
C PRO A 172 2.04 -14.28 -1.27
N ASN A 173 2.35 -15.38 -0.57
CA ASN A 173 1.48 -16.55 -0.51
C ASN A 173 0.81 -16.62 0.87
N VAL A 174 -0.22 -17.45 1.02
CA VAL A 174 -0.88 -17.65 2.31
C VAL A 174 0.04 -18.32 3.32
N GLY A 175 -0.23 -18.09 4.61
CA GLY A 175 0.59 -18.61 5.71
C GLY A 175 1.54 -17.55 6.26
N THR A 176 2.52 -18.01 7.05
CA THR A 176 3.44 -17.12 7.76
C THR A 176 4.36 -16.35 6.82
N GLN A 177 4.54 -15.06 7.07
CA GLN A 177 5.40 -14.18 6.29
C GLN A 177 6.62 -13.74 7.09
N VAL A 178 7.71 -13.48 6.37
CA VAL A 178 8.88 -12.79 6.91
C VAL A 178 8.72 -11.29 6.65
N PHE A 179 8.35 -10.55 7.70
CA PHE A 179 8.21 -9.11 7.65
C PHE A 179 9.56 -8.44 7.86
N VAL A 180 9.90 -7.51 6.96
CA VAL A 180 11.15 -6.74 7.00
C VAL A 180 10.96 -5.35 7.61
N LYS A 181 9.70 -4.90 7.73
CA LYS A 181 9.29 -3.63 8.31
C LYS A 181 7.82 -3.68 8.71
#